data_AF-A0A941CED0-F1
#
_entry.id   AF-A0A941CED0-F1
#
_cell.length_a   1.000
_cell.length_b   1.000
_cell.length_c   1.000
_cell.angle_alpha   90.00
_cell.angle_beta   90.00
_cell.angle_gamma   90.00
#
_symmetry.space_group_name_H-M   'P 1'
#
loop_
_entity.id
_entity.type
_entity.pdbx_description
1 polymer ?
#
loop_
_entity_poly.entity_id
_entity_poly.type
_entity_poly.pdbx_seq_one_letter_code
_entity_poly.pdbx_strand_id
1 'polypeptide(L)'
;MLKKFITYYKGLLLALIVLVSSCVNDDSFFPDEVGDNITQSTALVTVLNNFRPGSGDVIISERELCFRFVYPIVLGYNTDSSIRIDNYDGLVSVMSSQSNNFNISGLQFPVQIVFNGNSDTQFTVNNEAALINVLQECNFDTLRHDFDRLFSQCFKFDYPVTLINRDRREIVLSSKEEFNSFYSSQGADYQPELKFPVNLLVAPDFSSKRINTYFEFYEIINDCVGCPNPEFTKELIESPATYRFISTIEQSDVVFFWFINNELVGDVARPTFDYNFLAVLDGSVPGGPGNYEVCLKVETPDCPEGIKFCKEITVEQICPDLLFEFVQEPGTLEYVFTAEFADIGSIRYQWFVDGQQIELDGGPGADNQLLQTLDPGMHEVCIKHTSPLCPDGKEFCKEVLVEPICPDLFFTVEQEGDTPSYNFFAEFPDIANVTYEWVINNDIIEDDGGSNGDNTLFFQFSPGTYEICIRTETPTCPEGIQYCQELIVQ
;
A
#
# COMPACT_ATOMS: atom_id res chain seq x y z
N MET A 1 111.35 -25.71 -26.78
CA MET A 1 109.89 -25.83 -27.04
C MET A 1 109.26 -26.92 -26.15
N LEU A 2 109.46 -26.89 -24.82
CA LEU A 2 108.91 -27.89 -23.88
C LEU A 2 108.90 -27.40 -22.41
N LYS A 3 108.73 -26.09 -22.17
CA LYS A 3 108.66 -25.53 -20.80
C LYS A 3 107.55 -24.48 -20.59
N LYS A 4 106.71 -24.21 -21.61
CA LYS A 4 105.54 -23.33 -21.48
C LYS A 4 104.20 -24.06 -21.39
N PHE A 5 104.17 -25.39 -21.53
CA PHE A 5 102.95 -26.19 -21.45
C PHE A 5 102.58 -26.64 -20.01
N ILE A 6 103.51 -26.58 -19.05
CA ILE A 6 103.30 -27.12 -17.70
C ILE A 6 102.68 -26.08 -16.74
N THR A 7 102.77 -24.78 -17.06
CA THR A 7 102.18 -23.72 -16.22
C THR A 7 100.71 -23.45 -16.54
N TYR A 8 100.24 -23.78 -17.75
CA TYR A 8 98.83 -23.68 -18.12
C TYR A 8 97.98 -24.84 -17.56
N TYR A 9 98.59 -26.02 -17.35
CA TYR A 9 97.86 -27.18 -16.83
C TYR A 9 97.61 -27.14 -15.31
N LYS A 10 98.46 -26.44 -14.55
CA LYS A 10 98.23 -26.25 -13.09
C LYS A 10 97.23 -25.14 -12.77
N GLY A 11 97.01 -24.19 -13.68
CA GLY A 11 95.95 -23.17 -13.56
C GLY A 11 94.58 -23.68 -14.02
N LEU A 12 94.53 -24.54 -15.05
CA LEU A 12 93.28 -25.10 -15.55
C LEU A 12 92.74 -26.25 -14.66
N LEU A 13 93.62 -26.99 -13.97
CA LEU A 13 93.21 -28.07 -13.04
C LEU A 13 92.74 -27.53 -11.68
N LEU A 14 93.10 -26.29 -11.30
CA LEU A 14 92.60 -25.64 -10.07
C LEU A 14 91.28 -24.88 -10.30
N ALA A 15 90.97 -24.53 -11.56
CA ALA A 15 89.70 -23.91 -11.95
C ALA A 15 88.59 -24.93 -12.27
N LEU A 16 88.92 -26.23 -12.42
CA LEU A 16 87.95 -27.30 -12.69
C LEU A 16 87.50 -28.07 -11.43
N ILE A 17 88.01 -27.73 -10.24
CA ILE A 17 87.66 -28.37 -8.95
C ILE A 17 86.70 -27.49 -8.11
N VAL A 18 86.25 -26.34 -8.64
CA VAL A 18 85.27 -25.43 -7.99
C VAL A 18 83.84 -25.58 -8.56
N LEU A 19 83.60 -26.58 -9.42
CA LEU A 19 82.26 -26.87 -9.96
C LEU A 19 81.69 -28.24 -9.52
N VAL A 20 82.26 -28.83 -8.46
CA VAL A 20 81.61 -29.94 -7.75
C VAL A 20 80.66 -29.34 -6.72
N SER A 21 79.42 -29.17 -7.18
CA SER A 21 78.20 -29.48 -6.43
C SER A 21 78.34 -29.44 -4.91
N SER A 22 78.01 -28.30 -4.29
CA SER A 22 77.31 -28.33 -3.01
C SER A 22 75.88 -28.78 -3.26
N CYS A 23 75.70 -30.04 -3.66
CA CYS A 23 74.51 -30.76 -3.28
C CYS A 23 74.75 -31.13 -1.82
N VAL A 24 74.21 -30.33 -0.90
CA VAL A 24 73.82 -30.91 0.37
C VAL A 24 72.84 -32.01 -0.01
N ASN A 25 73.19 -33.25 0.34
CA ASN A 25 72.29 -34.37 0.19
C ASN A 25 71.17 -34.15 1.22
N ASP A 26 70.13 -33.45 0.81
CA ASP A 26 68.92 -33.21 1.60
C ASP A 26 67.86 -34.27 1.29
N ASP A 27 68.32 -35.50 1.02
CA ASP A 27 67.48 -36.69 1.00
C ASP A 27 67.29 -37.17 2.44
N SER A 28 66.51 -36.44 3.23
CA SER A 28 65.67 -36.97 4.32
C SER A 28 65.18 -35.87 5.28
N PHE A 29 64.36 -34.92 4.85
CA PHE A 29 63.38 -34.28 5.76
C PHE A 29 62.28 -33.47 5.07
N PHE A 30 61.70 -33.98 3.98
CA PHE A 30 60.32 -33.62 3.67
C PHE A 30 59.57 -34.93 3.66
N PRO A 31 58.67 -35.19 4.64
CA PRO A 31 57.66 -36.16 4.34
C PRO A 31 56.92 -35.59 3.12
N ASP A 32 56.89 -36.34 2.03
CA ASP A 32 55.80 -36.23 1.08
C ASP A 32 54.52 -36.60 1.85
N GLU A 33 54.07 -35.72 2.74
CA GLU A 33 52.70 -35.74 3.20
C GLU A 33 51.88 -35.35 1.99
N VAL A 34 51.08 -36.32 1.55
CA VAL A 34 49.97 -36.14 0.63
C VAL A 34 49.06 -35.06 1.22
N GLY A 35 49.39 -33.79 0.97
CA GLY A 35 48.62 -32.65 1.40
C GLY A 35 47.49 -32.44 0.42
N ASP A 36 46.25 -32.54 0.90
CA ASP A 36 45.05 -32.19 0.15
C ASP A 36 45.23 -30.85 -0.58
N ASN A 37 44.79 -30.76 -1.84
CA ASN A 37 44.99 -29.55 -2.65
C ASN A 37 44.31 -28.32 -2.02
N ILE A 38 44.97 -27.16 -2.07
CA ILE A 38 44.35 -25.86 -1.74
C ILE A 38 43.11 -25.69 -2.63
N THR A 39 41.95 -25.47 -2.00
CA THR A 39 40.69 -25.21 -2.69
C THR A 39 40.41 -23.71 -2.64
N GLN A 40 40.12 -23.08 -3.79
CA GLN A 40 39.65 -21.70 -3.80
C GLN A 40 38.35 -21.61 -2.99
N SER A 41 38.28 -20.64 -2.08
CA SER A 41 37.22 -20.58 -1.08
C SER A 41 36.72 -19.15 -0.93
N THR A 42 35.55 -18.89 -1.51
CA THR A 42 34.84 -17.62 -1.34
C THR A 42 34.39 -17.47 0.12
N ALA A 43 33.89 -18.56 0.71
CA ALA A 43 33.44 -18.61 2.09
C ALA A 43 34.57 -18.28 3.07
N LEU A 44 35.80 -18.74 2.82
CA LEU A 44 36.96 -18.31 3.63
C LEU A 44 37.14 -16.79 3.53
N VAL A 45 37.16 -16.21 2.33
CA VAL A 45 37.34 -14.76 2.18
C VAL A 45 36.21 -14.01 2.90
N THR A 46 34.97 -14.49 2.83
CA THR A 46 33.83 -13.96 3.60
C THR A 46 34.05 -14.08 5.11
N VAL A 47 34.53 -15.21 5.62
CA VAL A 47 34.87 -15.40 7.05
C VAL A 47 35.89 -14.35 7.47
N LEU A 48 36.96 -14.18 6.70
CA LEU A 48 38.03 -13.22 7.01
C LEU A 48 37.51 -11.78 6.95
N ASN A 49 36.60 -11.48 6.03
CA ASN A 49 35.95 -10.17 5.97
C ASN A 49 35.12 -9.90 7.23
N ASN A 50 34.33 -10.87 7.69
CA ASN A 50 33.51 -10.74 8.90
C ASN A 50 34.34 -10.63 10.19
N PHE A 51 35.60 -11.07 10.19
CA PHE A 51 36.50 -10.89 11.35
C PHE A 51 37.04 -9.45 11.47
N ARG A 52 36.77 -8.60 10.48
CA ARG A 52 37.09 -7.16 10.45
C ARG A 52 35.80 -6.32 10.53
N PRO A 53 35.45 -5.75 11.69
CA PRO A 53 34.30 -4.87 11.81
C PRO A 53 34.55 -3.54 11.09
N GLY A 54 33.87 -3.35 9.96
CA GLY A 54 33.91 -2.12 9.15
C GLY A 54 35.21 -1.95 8.34
N SER A 55 35.33 -0.81 7.66
CA SER A 55 36.46 -0.42 6.80
C SER A 55 37.73 -0.02 7.57
N GLY A 56 37.91 -0.47 8.82
CA GLY A 56 39.05 -0.15 9.68
C GLY A 56 39.93 -1.37 10.03
N ASP A 57 41.16 -1.10 10.46
CA ASP A 57 42.19 -2.09 10.87
C ASP A 57 41.87 -2.87 12.17
N VAL A 58 40.67 -2.73 12.73
CA VAL A 58 40.31 -3.36 14.01
C VAL A 58 39.88 -4.79 13.75
N ILE A 59 40.64 -5.76 14.23
CA ILE A 59 40.33 -7.19 14.13
C ILE A 59 39.66 -7.67 15.43
N ILE A 60 38.56 -8.41 15.32
CA ILE A 60 37.79 -8.92 16.47
C ILE A 60 38.68 -9.85 17.32
N SER A 61 38.47 -9.86 18.63
CA SER A 61 39.13 -10.83 19.52
C SER A 61 38.64 -12.25 19.24
N GLU A 62 39.52 -13.27 19.23
CA GLU A 62 39.11 -14.66 18.94
C GLU A 62 37.95 -15.16 19.82
N ARG A 63 37.84 -14.64 21.05
CA ARG A 63 36.78 -15.03 22.02
C ARG A 63 35.41 -14.47 21.68
N GLU A 64 35.35 -13.43 20.86
CA GLU A 64 34.14 -12.76 20.42
C GLU A 64 33.63 -13.32 19.09
N LEU A 65 34.45 -14.10 18.38
CA LEU A 65 34.06 -14.76 17.15
C LEU A 65 32.97 -15.81 17.41
N CYS A 66 32.05 -15.97 16.46
CA CYS A 66 31.02 -17.02 16.50
C CYS A 66 31.62 -18.43 16.49
N PHE A 67 32.73 -18.62 15.79
CA PHE A 67 33.50 -19.85 15.80
C PHE A 67 35.00 -19.54 15.71
N ARG A 68 35.82 -20.50 16.11
CA ARG A 68 37.28 -20.47 15.96
C ARG A 68 37.77 -21.68 15.20
N PHE A 69 38.81 -21.50 14.39
CA PHE A 69 39.52 -22.62 13.78
C PHE A 69 40.29 -23.41 14.83
N VAL A 70 40.30 -24.73 14.69
CA VAL A 70 41.26 -25.59 15.36
C VAL A 70 42.53 -25.60 14.51
N TYR A 71 43.57 -24.97 15.03
CA TYR A 71 44.86 -24.90 14.35
C TYR A 71 45.62 -26.23 14.46
N PRO A 72 46.48 -26.54 13.48
CA PRO A 72 46.87 -25.72 12.34
C PRO A 72 45.87 -25.70 11.18
N ILE A 73 45.86 -24.62 10.39
CA ILE A 73 45.20 -24.56 9.08
C ILE A 73 46.20 -24.14 8.00
N VAL A 74 45.92 -24.46 6.73
CA VAL A 74 46.77 -24.04 5.61
C VAL A 74 45.96 -23.16 4.65
N LEU A 75 46.45 -21.95 4.43
CA LEU A 75 45.84 -20.96 3.55
C LEU A 75 46.61 -20.89 2.24
N GLY A 76 45.89 -20.73 1.13
CA GLY A 76 46.46 -20.44 -0.18
C GLY A 76 46.31 -18.97 -0.53
N TYR A 77 47.33 -18.42 -1.19
CA TYR A 77 47.31 -17.06 -1.73
C TYR A 77 47.00 -17.03 -3.22
N ASN A 78 46.62 -15.85 -3.71
CA ASN A 78 46.44 -15.55 -5.13
C ASN A 78 47.72 -15.68 -6.00
N THR A 79 48.85 -16.08 -5.41
CA THR A 79 50.16 -16.27 -6.06
C THR A 79 50.57 -17.75 -6.18
N ASP A 80 49.62 -18.67 -5.98
CA ASP A 80 49.83 -20.13 -5.93
C ASP A 80 50.75 -20.60 -4.78
N SER A 81 51.11 -19.69 -3.86
CA SER A 81 51.82 -20.02 -2.63
C SER A 81 50.85 -20.38 -1.50
N SER A 82 51.32 -21.16 -0.52
CA SER A 82 50.54 -21.52 0.67
C SER A 82 51.30 -21.24 1.96
N ILE A 83 50.57 -21.01 3.04
CA ILE A 83 51.12 -20.80 4.39
C ILE A 83 50.38 -21.65 5.40
N ARG A 84 51.14 -22.23 6.34
CA ARG A 84 50.59 -22.90 7.51
C ARG A 84 50.42 -21.87 8.64
N ILE A 85 49.23 -21.83 9.24
CA ILE A 85 48.87 -20.96 10.35
C ILE A 85 48.72 -21.83 11.59
N ASP A 86 49.50 -21.56 12.63
CA ASP A 86 49.53 -22.38 13.85
C ASP A 86 48.65 -21.84 14.99
N ASN A 87 48.16 -20.60 14.89
CA ASN A 87 47.30 -19.96 15.90
C ASN A 87 46.59 -18.70 15.36
N TYR A 88 45.70 -18.12 16.17
CA TYR A 88 44.95 -16.92 15.84
C TYR A 88 45.82 -15.71 15.54
N ASP A 89 46.86 -15.45 16.32
CA ASP A 89 47.76 -14.31 16.08
C ASP A 89 48.45 -14.42 14.70
N GLY A 90 48.76 -15.65 14.27
CA GLY A 90 49.24 -15.93 12.91
C GLY A 90 48.19 -15.62 11.84
N LEU A 91 46.93 -15.98 12.07
CA LEU A 91 45.82 -15.64 11.16
C LEU A 91 45.64 -14.13 11.04
N VAL A 92 45.59 -13.42 12.18
CA VAL A 92 45.50 -11.96 12.29
C VAL A 92 46.65 -11.30 11.52
N SER A 93 47.89 -11.78 11.71
CA SER A 93 49.07 -11.24 11.03
C SER A 93 48.98 -11.35 9.51
N VAL A 94 48.53 -12.50 9.00
CA VAL A 94 48.33 -12.67 7.56
C VAL A 94 47.20 -11.78 7.06
N MET A 95 46.07 -11.75 7.78
CA MET A 95 44.95 -10.88 7.43
C MET A 95 45.39 -9.41 7.31
N SER A 96 46.12 -8.87 8.29
CA SER A 96 46.61 -7.48 8.24
C SER A 96 47.64 -7.20 7.15
N SER A 97 48.23 -8.22 6.54
CA SER A 97 49.24 -8.06 5.47
C SER A 97 48.68 -8.22 4.04
N GLN A 98 47.37 -8.47 3.91
CA GLN A 98 46.73 -8.63 2.61
C GLN A 98 46.74 -7.31 1.80
N SER A 99 46.85 -7.45 0.49
CA SER A 99 46.79 -6.36 -0.49
C SER A 99 46.26 -6.90 -1.83
N ASN A 100 45.96 -6.01 -2.78
CA ASN A 100 45.51 -6.42 -4.12
C ASN A 100 46.48 -7.37 -4.83
N ASN A 101 47.79 -7.25 -4.56
CA ASN A 101 48.80 -8.11 -5.18
C ASN A 101 49.05 -9.41 -4.39
N PHE A 102 48.69 -9.45 -3.11
CA PHE A 102 48.96 -10.58 -2.23
C PHE A 102 47.80 -10.73 -1.23
N ASN A 103 46.90 -11.66 -1.49
CA ASN A 103 45.72 -11.90 -0.65
C ASN A 103 45.38 -13.39 -0.60
N ILE A 104 44.69 -13.77 0.47
CA ILE A 104 44.21 -15.13 0.71
C ILE A 104 43.07 -15.42 -0.28
N SER A 105 43.15 -16.56 -0.95
CA SER A 105 42.17 -16.98 -1.95
C SER A 105 41.64 -18.39 -1.74
N GLY A 106 42.24 -19.17 -0.85
CA GLY A 106 41.87 -20.57 -0.66
C GLY A 106 42.23 -21.16 0.69
N LEU A 107 41.62 -22.30 0.97
CA LEU A 107 41.76 -23.09 2.20
C LEU A 107 42.08 -24.53 1.84
N GLN A 108 42.97 -25.17 2.61
CA GLN A 108 43.08 -26.63 2.58
C GLN A 108 41.96 -27.25 3.42
N PHE A 109 41.07 -28.00 2.76
CA PHE A 109 40.08 -28.83 3.45
C PHE A 109 40.61 -30.25 3.69
N PRO A 110 40.13 -30.98 4.71
CA PRO A 110 39.17 -30.52 5.73
C PRO A 110 39.81 -29.63 6.80
N VAL A 111 39.02 -28.74 7.41
CA VAL A 111 39.41 -28.00 8.63
C VAL A 111 38.49 -28.34 9.79
N GLN A 112 38.95 -28.11 11.01
CA GLN A 112 38.14 -28.28 12.22
C GLN A 112 37.83 -26.91 12.83
N ILE A 113 36.61 -26.75 13.36
CA ILE A 113 36.17 -25.54 14.04
C ILE A 113 35.52 -25.85 15.39
N VAL A 114 35.42 -24.85 16.26
CA VAL A 114 34.64 -24.89 17.50
C VAL A 114 33.75 -23.65 17.57
N PHE A 115 32.44 -23.84 17.73
CA PHE A 115 31.50 -22.73 17.95
C PHE A 115 31.63 -22.13 19.35
N ASN A 116 31.44 -20.82 19.45
CA ASN A 116 31.46 -20.09 20.71
C ASN A 116 30.29 -20.52 21.62
N GLY A 117 30.54 -20.62 22.93
CA GLY A 117 29.55 -21.10 23.90
C GLY A 117 29.40 -22.63 23.99
N ASN A 118 29.99 -23.39 23.07
CA ASN A 118 30.02 -24.85 23.14
C ASN A 118 31.36 -25.35 23.73
N SER A 119 31.29 -26.26 24.69
CA SER A 119 32.46 -26.91 25.30
C SER A 119 33.13 -27.87 24.31
N ASP A 120 34.29 -27.47 23.75
CA ASP A 120 35.31 -28.27 23.04
C ASP A 120 34.87 -29.30 21.96
N THR A 121 33.63 -29.24 21.50
CA THR A 121 33.16 -30.11 20.42
C THR A 121 33.68 -29.57 19.09
N GLN A 122 34.56 -30.34 18.44
CA GLN A 122 35.14 -29.99 17.16
C GLN A 122 34.23 -30.44 16.02
N PHE A 123 33.95 -29.54 15.08
CA PHE A 123 33.17 -29.82 13.88
C PHE A 123 34.09 -29.85 12.67
N THR A 124 34.00 -30.91 11.87
CA THR A 124 34.80 -31.03 10.63
C THR A 124 34.08 -30.35 9.47
N VAL A 125 34.75 -29.38 8.86
CA VAL A 125 34.32 -28.69 7.65
C VAL A 125 35.07 -29.31 6.46
N ASN A 126 34.37 -30.08 5.64
CA ASN A 126 34.99 -30.91 4.61
C ASN A 126 35.18 -30.21 3.26
N ASN A 127 34.49 -29.10 3.01
CA ASN A 127 34.52 -28.39 1.73
C ASN A 127 33.90 -26.99 1.86
N GLU A 128 33.90 -26.25 0.76
CA GLU A 128 33.33 -24.91 0.63
C GLU A 128 31.86 -24.84 1.07
N ALA A 129 31.02 -25.77 0.62
CA ALA A 129 29.60 -25.78 0.98
C ALA A 129 29.38 -25.95 2.50
N ALA A 130 30.19 -26.80 3.13
CA ALA A 130 30.17 -26.96 4.58
C ALA A 130 30.61 -25.66 5.30
N LEU A 131 31.57 -24.91 4.74
CA LEU A 131 32.00 -23.63 5.32
C LEU A 131 30.94 -22.53 5.15
N ILE A 132 30.18 -22.53 4.05
CA ILE A 132 29.02 -21.63 3.87
C ILE A 132 27.96 -21.90 4.94
N ASN A 133 27.68 -23.16 5.26
CA ASN A 133 26.72 -23.49 6.33
C ASN A 133 27.19 -22.96 7.70
N VAL A 134 28.50 -22.89 7.95
CA VAL A 134 29.04 -22.27 9.17
C VAL A 134 28.77 -20.77 9.20
N LEU A 135 28.94 -20.06 8.08
CA LEU A 135 28.58 -18.63 7.98
C LEU A 135 27.10 -18.40 8.31
N GLN A 136 26.23 -19.25 7.77
CA GLN A 136 24.78 -19.20 8.01
C GLN A 136 24.42 -19.47 9.47
N GLU A 137 25.03 -20.48 10.10
CA GLU A 137 24.84 -20.77 11.54
C GLU A 137 25.29 -19.61 12.42
N CYS A 138 26.33 -18.89 11.99
CA CYS A 138 26.81 -17.68 12.64
C CYS A 138 26.01 -16.41 12.32
N ASN A 139 24.97 -16.52 11.49
CA ASN A 139 24.18 -15.41 10.98
C ASN A 139 25.08 -14.31 10.37
N PHE A 140 26.15 -14.71 9.71
CA PHE A 140 27.01 -13.81 8.94
C PHE A 140 26.46 -13.63 7.54
N ASP A 141 26.50 -12.39 7.06
CA ASP A 141 26.20 -12.08 5.66
C ASP A 141 27.17 -12.87 4.77
N THR A 142 26.62 -13.67 3.86
CA THR A 142 27.41 -14.37 2.84
C THR A 142 27.65 -13.47 1.64
N LEU A 143 28.57 -13.84 0.73
CA LEU A 143 28.76 -13.10 -0.53
C LEU A 143 27.43 -12.85 -1.27
N ARG A 144 26.53 -13.85 -1.30
CA ARG A 144 25.18 -13.71 -1.86
C ARG A 144 24.39 -12.56 -1.23
N HIS A 145 24.40 -12.44 0.09
CA HIS A 145 23.67 -11.38 0.81
C HIS A 145 24.24 -10.00 0.47
N ASP A 146 25.56 -9.86 0.49
CA ASP A 146 26.24 -8.62 0.07
C ASP A 146 25.96 -8.28 -1.38
N PHE A 147 26.00 -9.28 -2.26
CA PHE A 147 25.72 -9.12 -3.68
C PHE A 147 24.29 -8.65 -3.90
N ASP A 148 23.29 -9.29 -3.29
CA ASP A 148 21.87 -8.92 -3.47
C ASP A 148 21.57 -7.51 -2.94
N ARG A 149 22.22 -7.11 -1.85
CA ARG A 149 22.09 -5.78 -1.26
C ARG A 149 22.73 -4.70 -2.12
N LEU A 150 23.96 -4.93 -2.58
CA LEU A 150 24.83 -3.88 -3.12
C LEU A 150 24.91 -3.88 -4.65
N PHE A 151 24.51 -4.96 -5.33
CA PHE A 151 24.48 -5.00 -6.79
C PHE A 151 23.49 -3.98 -7.35
N SER A 152 23.90 -3.28 -8.42
CA SER A 152 23.25 -2.09 -8.98
C SER A 152 23.30 -0.81 -8.14
N GLN A 153 23.66 -0.87 -6.85
CA GLN A 153 23.90 0.31 -6.01
C GLN A 153 25.38 0.70 -6.02
N CYS A 154 26.23 -0.23 -5.58
CA CYS A 154 27.66 -0.04 -5.39
C CYS A 154 28.49 -0.49 -6.59
N PHE A 155 28.02 -1.54 -7.26
CA PHE A 155 28.70 -2.09 -8.42
C PHE A 155 27.73 -2.74 -9.39
N LYS A 156 28.11 -2.77 -10.67
CA LYS A 156 27.42 -3.47 -11.77
C LYS A 156 28.46 -4.24 -12.57
N PHE A 157 28.05 -5.26 -13.31
CA PHE A 157 28.97 -5.89 -14.26
C PHE A 157 29.24 -4.96 -15.44
N ASP A 158 30.52 -4.87 -15.81
CA ASP A 158 30.93 -4.35 -17.12
C ASP A 158 30.91 -5.54 -18.09
N TYR A 159 29.76 -5.74 -18.74
CA TYR A 159 29.50 -6.92 -19.56
C TYR A 159 30.43 -6.99 -20.79
N PRO A 160 30.80 -8.20 -21.25
CA PRO A 160 30.33 -9.51 -20.78
C PRO A 160 31.07 -10.01 -19.52
N VAL A 161 30.39 -10.85 -18.73
CA VAL A 161 30.94 -11.49 -17.53
C VAL A 161 30.74 -13.01 -17.59
N THR A 162 31.64 -13.79 -16.99
CA THR A 162 31.52 -15.25 -16.89
C THR A 162 31.30 -15.69 -15.46
N LEU A 163 30.19 -16.40 -15.20
CA LEU A 163 29.87 -17.01 -13.90
C LEU A 163 29.89 -18.54 -14.02
N ILE A 164 30.15 -19.22 -12.91
CA ILE A 164 30.07 -20.67 -12.79
C ILE A 164 28.72 -21.03 -12.17
N ASN A 165 27.94 -21.87 -12.85
CA ASN A 165 26.63 -22.31 -12.38
C ASN A 165 26.73 -23.44 -11.34
N ARG A 166 25.60 -23.85 -10.76
CA ARG A 166 25.53 -24.97 -9.80
C ARG A 166 26.05 -26.31 -10.34
N ASP A 167 26.01 -26.52 -11.65
CA ASP A 167 26.55 -27.71 -12.32
C ASP A 167 28.06 -27.59 -12.61
N ARG A 168 28.75 -26.57 -12.07
CA ARG A 168 30.16 -26.26 -12.33
C ARG A 168 30.47 -25.90 -13.79
N ARG A 169 29.50 -25.38 -14.54
CA ARG A 169 29.66 -24.93 -15.93
C ARG A 169 29.84 -23.42 -16.01
N GLU A 170 30.74 -22.98 -16.86
CA GLU A 170 30.95 -21.56 -17.17
C GLU A 170 29.85 -21.04 -18.10
N ILE A 171 29.22 -19.95 -17.70
CA ILE A 171 28.15 -19.26 -18.43
C ILE A 171 28.61 -17.83 -18.70
N VAL A 172 28.71 -17.47 -19.98
CA VAL A 172 28.98 -16.10 -20.41
C VAL A 172 27.67 -15.34 -20.49
N LEU A 173 27.61 -14.20 -19.81
CA LEU A 173 26.46 -13.32 -19.74
C LEU A 173 26.83 -11.99 -20.39
N SER A 174 26.03 -11.55 -21.36
CA SER A 174 26.32 -10.37 -22.19
C SER A 174 25.47 -9.15 -21.82
N SER A 175 24.47 -9.30 -20.95
CA SER A 175 23.60 -8.21 -20.50
C SER A 175 23.04 -8.42 -19.10
N LYS A 176 22.43 -7.37 -18.54
CA LYS A 176 21.74 -7.40 -17.25
C LYS A 176 20.57 -8.38 -17.24
N GLU A 177 19.84 -8.48 -18.34
CA GLU A 177 18.68 -9.35 -18.48
C GLU A 177 19.10 -10.84 -18.48
N GLU A 178 20.20 -11.16 -19.16
CA GLU A 178 20.80 -12.50 -19.10
C GLU A 178 21.28 -12.84 -17.69
N PHE A 179 21.94 -11.89 -17.00
CA PHE A 179 22.35 -12.09 -15.62
C PHE A 179 21.18 -12.34 -14.68
N ASN A 180 20.14 -11.50 -14.72
CA ASN A 180 18.97 -11.67 -13.86
C ASN A 180 18.32 -13.05 -14.08
N SER A 181 18.17 -13.46 -15.34
CA SER A 181 17.61 -14.77 -15.69
C SER A 181 18.46 -15.93 -15.18
N PHE A 182 19.79 -15.84 -15.38
CA PHE A 182 20.75 -16.80 -14.86
C PHE A 182 20.68 -16.89 -13.33
N TYR A 183 20.76 -15.75 -12.66
CA TYR A 183 20.85 -15.66 -11.21
C TYR A 183 19.59 -16.19 -10.51
N SER A 184 18.39 -15.82 -11.01
CA SER A 184 17.13 -16.38 -10.51
C SER A 184 17.02 -17.88 -10.74
N SER A 185 17.53 -18.40 -11.88
CA SER A 185 17.50 -19.84 -12.16
C SER A 185 18.38 -20.66 -11.22
N GLN A 186 19.40 -20.04 -10.59
CA GLN A 186 20.24 -20.75 -9.65
C GLN A 186 19.53 -20.98 -8.31
N GLY A 187 18.64 -20.10 -7.84
CA GLY A 187 17.97 -20.26 -6.54
C GLY A 187 18.72 -19.63 -5.35
N ALA A 188 18.14 -19.68 -4.15
CA ALA A 188 18.57 -18.91 -2.98
C ALA A 188 19.95 -19.30 -2.44
N ASP A 189 20.26 -20.61 -2.35
CA ASP A 189 21.53 -21.08 -1.78
C ASP A 189 22.75 -20.92 -2.71
N TYR A 190 22.55 -20.37 -3.91
CA TYR A 190 23.66 -20.13 -4.84
C TYR A 190 24.48 -18.93 -4.37
N GLN A 191 25.77 -19.16 -4.13
CA GLN A 191 26.75 -18.08 -3.99
C GLN A 191 27.27 -17.69 -5.37
N PRO A 192 27.31 -16.39 -5.71
CA PRO A 192 27.87 -15.93 -6.99
C PRO A 192 29.30 -16.43 -7.15
N GLU A 193 29.54 -17.27 -8.16
CA GLU A 193 30.88 -17.79 -8.47
C GLU A 193 31.41 -17.15 -9.76
N LEU A 194 32.27 -16.15 -9.60
CA LEU A 194 32.87 -15.37 -10.68
C LEU A 194 34.11 -16.07 -11.24
N LYS A 195 34.21 -16.13 -12.58
CA LYS A 195 35.46 -16.50 -13.22
C LYS A 195 36.34 -15.25 -13.35
N PHE A 196 37.34 -15.15 -12.49
CA PHE A 196 38.30 -14.05 -12.53
C PHE A 196 39.26 -14.15 -13.72
N PRO A 197 39.77 -13.00 -14.20
CA PRO A 197 39.45 -11.64 -13.73
C PRO A 197 38.13 -11.11 -14.31
N VAL A 198 37.48 -10.20 -13.58
CA VAL A 198 36.20 -9.58 -13.97
C VAL A 198 36.28 -8.07 -13.89
N ASN A 199 35.58 -7.38 -14.79
CA ASN A 199 35.42 -5.93 -14.76
C ASN A 199 34.08 -5.57 -14.11
N LEU A 200 34.12 -4.66 -13.15
CA LEU A 200 32.95 -4.09 -12.47
C LEU A 200 32.90 -2.59 -12.73
N LEU A 201 31.70 -2.05 -12.98
CA LEU A 201 31.44 -0.62 -12.91
C LEU A 201 31.16 -0.26 -11.45
N VAL A 202 31.97 0.57 -10.81
CA VAL A 202 31.92 0.83 -9.35
C VAL A 202 31.45 2.25 -9.06
N ALA A 203 30.48 2.41 -8.16
CA ALA A 203 29.95 3.69 -7.71
C ALA A 203 31.05 4.55 -7.04
N PRO A 204 30.90 5.89 -6.99
CA PRO A 204 29.74 6.68 -7.42
C PRO A 204 29.71 7.01 -8.92
N ASP A 205 30.84 6.94 -9.63
CA ASP A 205 30.95 7.31 -11.04
C ASP A 205 30.73 6.15 -12.02
N PHE A 206 30.57 4.93 -11.48
CA PHE A 206 30.45 3.69 -12.25
C PHE A 206 31.62 3.49 -13.22
N SER A 207 32.82 3.90 -12.80
CA SER A 207 34.05 3.66 -13.55
C SER A 207 34.41 2.15 -13.57
N SER A 208 34.91 1.68 -14.72
CA SER A 208 35.29 0.27 -14.89
C SER A 208 36.57 -0.03 -14.11
N LYS A 209 36.48 -1.01 -13.20
CA LYS A 209 37.56 -1.52 -12.35
C LYS A 209 37.69 -3.02 -12.56
N ARG A 210 38.88 -3.46 -12.97
CA ARG A 210 39.23 -4.88 -13.08
C ARG A 210 39.62 -5.42 -11.71
N ILE A 211 39.03 -6.55 -11.32
CA ILE A 211 39.39 -7.28 -10.10
C ILE A 211 39.82 -8.72 -10.42
N ASN A 212 40.72 -9.28 -9.61
CA ASN A 212 41.29 -10.61 -9.85
C ASN A 212 40.92 -11.64 -8.79
N THR A 213 40.41 -11.22 -7.63
CA THR A 213 40.03 -12.12 -6.54
C THR A 213 38.79 -11.61 -5.79
N TYR A 214 38.19 -12.48 -4.97
CA TYR A 214 37.11 -12.05 -4.06
C TYR A 214 37.58 -11.09 -2.98
N PHE A 215 38.88 -11.11 -2.61
CA PHE A 215 39.42 -10.10 -1.70
C PHE A 215 39.26 -8.71 -2.29
N GLU A 216 39.67 -8.51 -3.56
CA GLU A 216 39.49 -7.23 -4.26
C GLU A 216 38.00 -6.86 -4.42
N PHE A 217 37.11 -7.86 -4.53
CA PHE A 217 35.66 -7.63 -4.51
C PHE A 217 35.21 -7.10 -3.14
N TYR A 218 35.65 -7.71 -2.05
CA TYR A 218 35.28 -7.29 -0.70
C TYR A 218 35.82 -5.89 -0.36
N GLU A 219 36.97 -5.50 -0.88
CA GLU A 219 37.43 -4.10 -0.78
C GLU A 219 36.41 -3.13 -1.41
N ILE A 220 35.81 -3.48 -2.55
CA ILE A 220 34.74 -2.67 -3.17
C ILE A 220 33.47 -2.67 -2.30
N ILE A 221 33.09 -3.83 -1.74
CA ILE A 221 31.90 -3.95 -0.88
C ILE A 221 32.07 -3.09 0.38
N ASN A 222 33.21 -3.19 1.05
CA ASN A 222 33.48 -2.53 2.32
C ASN A 222 33.63 -1.01 2.18
N ASP A 223 34.12 -0.53 1.03
CA ASP A 223 34.20 0.89 0.72
C ASP A 223 32.84 1.48 0.30
N CYS A 224 31.81 0.65 0.12
CA CYS A 224 30.49 1.13 -0.29
C CYS A 224 29.61 1.55 0.89
N VAL A 225 29.22 2.82 0.91
CA VAL A 225 28.27 3.36 1.89
C VAL A 225 26.80 3.05 1.50
N GLY A 226 26.55 2.67 0.24
CA GLY A 226 25.22 2.34 -0.28
C GLY A 226 24.26 3.54 -0.30
N CYS A 227 23.08 3.36 -0.90
CA CYS A 227 22.01 4.35 -0.76
C CYS A 227 21.18 3.99 0.49
N PRO A 228 20.70 4.97 1.28
CA PRO A 228 19.76 4.66 2.34
C PRO A 228 18.50 4.04 1.74
N ASN A 229 17.99 2.97 2.37
CA ASN A 229 16.74 2.33 1.95
C ASN A 229 15.56 3.17 2.45
N PRO A 230 14.81 3.87 1.59
CA PRO A 230 13.68 4.66 2.03
C PRO A 230 12.54 3.76 2.47
N GLU A 231 12.06 3.98 3.70
CA GLU A 231 10.79 3.44 4.17
C GLU A 231 10.05 4.52 4.95
N PHE A 232 8.74 4.38 5.07
CA PHE A 232 7.93 5.29 5.86
C PHE A 232 6.75 4.60 6.56
N THR A 233 6.31 5.22 7.64
CA THR A 233 5.05 4.90 8.34
C THR A 233 4.00 5.96 8.03
N LYS A 234 2.74 5.64 8.34
CA LYS A 234 1.62 6.59 8.25
C LYS A 234 0.80 6.58 9.53
N GLU A 235 0.26 7.73 9.88
CA GLU A 235 -0.70 7.91 10.97
C GLU A 235 -1.90 8.75 10.49
N LEU A 236 -3.11 8.38 10.89
CA LEU A 236 -4.31 9.19 10.65
C LEU A 236 -4.37 10.28 11.73
N ILE A 237 -4.25 11.55 11.34
CA ILE A 237 -4.19 12.68 12.27
C ILE A 237 -5.49 13.48 12.33
N GLU A 238 -6.31 13.43 11.27
CA GLU A 238 -7.65 14.00 11.26
C GLU A 238 -8.57 13.09 10.43
N SER A 239 -9.62 12.60 11.07
CA SER A 239 -10.57 11.68 10.44
C SER A 239 -11.40 12.41 9.38
N PRO A 240 -11.63 11.81 8.20
CA PRO A 240 -11.29 10.43 7.83
C PRO A 240 -10.10 10.29 6.88
N ALA A 241 -9.43 11.40 6.49
CA ALA A 241 -8.57 11.39 5.31
C ALA A 241 -7.31 12.26 5.38
N THR A 242 -6.96 12.78 6.56
CA THR A 242 -5.69 13.48 6.75
C THR A 242 -4.68 12.55 7.39
N TYR A 243 -3.63 12.24 6.64
CA TYR A 243 -2.54 11.37 7.09
C TYR A 243 -1.24 12.15 7.25
N ARG A 244 -0.45 11.78 8.25
CA ARG A 244 0.97 12.12 8.32
C ARG A 244 1.81 10.93 7.92
N PHE A 245 2.78 11.16 7.05
CA PHE A 245 3.79 10.23 6.61
C PHE A 245 5.13 10.58 7.25
N ILE A 246 5.85 9.56 7.73
CA ILE A 246 7.09 9.73 8.50
C ILE A 246 8.14 8.76 7.96
N SER A 247 9.24 9.29 7.44
CA SER A 247 10.42 8.52 7.02
C SER A 247 11.05 7.81 8.22
N THR A 248 11.53 6.58 8.01
CA THR A 248 12.29 5.82 9.01
C THR A 248 13.78 6.17 9.02
N ILE A 249 14.25 7.00 8.08
CA ILE A 249 15.66 7.40 7.98
C ILE A 249 15.97 8.55 8.94
N GLU A 250 16.98 8.35 9.80
CA GLU A 250 17.44 9.31 10.82
C GLU A 250 18.75 10.04 10.45
N GLN A 251 19.29 9.82 9.26
CA GLN A 251 20.57 10.40 8.83
C GLN A 251 20.45 11.92 8.55
N SER A 252 21.51 12.68 8.87
CA SER A 252 21.50 14.15 8.76
C SER A 252 21.70 14.70 7.34
N ASP A 253 22.22 13.88 6.42
CA ASP A 253 22.67 14.31 5.10
C ASP A 253 21.78 13.72 3.98
N VAL A 254 20.46 13.74 4.21
CA VAL A 254 19.46 13.15 3.32
C VAL A 254 18.47 14.21 2.86
N VAL A 255 18.22 14.26 1.55
CA VAL A 255 17.17 15.08 0.96
C VAL A 255 15.96 14.19 0.66
N PHE A 256 14.81 14.56 1.19
CA PHE A 256 13.55 13.83 1.06
C PHE A 256 12.65 14.44 -0.01
N PHE A 257 11.98 13.61 -0.80
CA PHE A 257 10.97 14.01 -1.77
C PHE A 257 9.75 13.10 -1.65
N TRP A 258 8.57 13.68 -1.47
CA TRP A 258 7.32 12.95 -1.34
C TRP A 258 6.51 13.03 -2.62
N PHE A 259 5.87 11.93 -3.00
CA PHE A 259 5.04 11.87 -4.19
C PHE A 259 3.69 11.23 -3.90
N ILE A 260 2.64 11.72 -4.56
CA ILE A 260 1.33 11.06 -4.65
C ILE A 260 1.02 10.82 -6.12
N ASN A 261 0.78 9.57 -6.50
CA ASN A 261 0.51 9.17 -7.89
C ASN A 261 1.55 9.73 -8.88
N ASN A 262 2.83 9.64 -8.51
CA ASN A 262 3.99 10.19 -9.22
C ASN A 262 4.12 11.71 -9.31
N GLU A 263 3.20 12.47 -8.72
CA GLU A 263 3.34 13.91 -8.62
C GLU A 263 4.07 14.30 -7.34
N LEU A 264 5.02 15.23 -7.46
CA LEU A 264 5.77 15.71 -6.30
C LEU A 264 4.84 16.54 -5.41
N VAL A 265 4.74 16.15 -4.15
CA VAL A 265 3.88 16.77 -3.14
C VAL A 265 4.67 17.06 -1.87
N GLY A 266 4.30 18.13 -1.16
CA GLY A 266 4.89 18.45 0.14
C GLY A 266 6.20 19.24 0.10
N ASP A 267 6.82 19.37 1.28
CA ASP A 267 8.06 20.14 1.48
C ASP A 267 9.27 19.25 1.17
N VAL A 268 10.05 19.65 0.18
CA VAL A 268 11.30 18.98 -0.17
C VAL A 268 12.25 19.11 1.03
N ALA A 269 13.00 18.06 1.32
CA ALA A 269 13.96 17.97 2.41
C ALA A 269 13.38 17.78 3.82
N ARG A 270 12.11 17.41 3.98
CA ARG A 270 11.57 16.99 5.28
C ARG A 270 11.32 15.49 5.39
N PRO A 271 11.67 14.86 6.52
CA PRO A 271 11.36 13.45 6.77
C PRO A 271 9.87 13.23 7.07
N THR A 272 9.08 14.29 7.24
CA THR A 272 7.64 14.23 7.53
C THR A 272 6.82 15.01 6.52
N PHE A 273 5.63 14.49 6.21
CA PHE A 273 4.72 15.05 5.23
C PHE A 273 3.26 14.79 5.63
N ASP A 274 2.45 15.85 5.73
CA ASP A 274 1.01 15.77 6.05
C ASP A 274 0.20 16.00 4.76
N TYR A 275 -0.80 15.15 4.52
CA TYR A 275 -1.66 15.26 3.34
C TYR A 275 -3.12 14.94 3.66
N ASN A 276 -4.02 15.82 3.20
CA ASN A 276 -5.47 15.62 3.29
C ASN A 276 -6.00 15.21 1.92
N PHE A 277 -6.42 13.95 1.78
CA PHE A 277 -6.94 13.42 0.53
C PHE A 277 -8.31 13.99 0.13
N LEU A 278 -8.98 14.77 0.99
CA LEU A 278 -10.27 15.41 0.67
C LEU A 278 -10.13 16.92 0.41
N ALA A 279 -8.93 17.47 0.56
CA ALA A 279 -8.72 18.86 0.20
C ALA A 279 -8.82 19.02 -1.31
N VAL A 280 -9.59 20.02 -1.76
CA VAL A 280 -9.56 20.46 -3.16
C VAL A 280 -8.25 21.20 -3.38
N LEU A 281 -7.22 20.49 -3.82
CA LEU A 281 -5.93 21.07 -4.19
C LEU A 281 -5.92 21.41 -5.68
N ASP A 282 -5.13 22.41 -6.05
CA ASP A 282 -5.08 22.94 -7.41
C ASP A 282 -4.44 21.92 -8.38
N GLY A 283 -5.26 21.42 -9.30
CA GLY A 283 -4.94 20.96 -10.66
C GLY A 283 -4.08 19.72 -10.89
N SER A 284 -3.33 19.24 -9.89
CA SER A 284 -2.33 18.19 -10.12
C SER A 284 -2.72 16.91 -9.36
N VAL A 285 -2.90 17.01 -8.05
CA VAL A 285 -3.03 15.82 -7.20
C VAL A 285 -4.51 15.48 -7.02
N PRO A 286 -4.97 14.28 -7.41
CA PRO A 286 -6.36 13.88 -7.20
C PRO A 286 -6.68 13.80 -5.70
N GLY A 287 -7.91 14.17 -5.35
CA GLY A 287 -8.49 14.00 -4.03
C GLY A 287 -9.80 13.22 -4.11
N GLY A 288 -10.28 12.73 -2.97
CA GLY A 288 -11.47 11.89 -2.82
C GLY A 288 -11.15 10.49 -2.26
N PRO A 289 -12.16 9.64 -2.12
CA PRO A 289 -11.97 8.23 -1.82
C PRO A 289 -11.27 7.51 -2.98
N GLY A 290 -10.49 6.47 -2.67
CA GLY A 290 -9.77 5.69 -3.66
C GLY A 290 -8.41 5.22 -3.20
N ASN A 291 -7.65 4.63 -4.12
CA ASN A 291 -6.28 4.16 -3.89
C ASN A 291 -5.29 5.19 -4.42
N TYR A 292 -4.28 5.49 -3.59
CA TYR A 292 -3.23 6.45 -3.88
C TYR A 292 -1.87 5.79 -3.70
N GLU A 293 -1.00 5.90 -4.69
CA GLU A 293 0.40 5.51 -4.55
C GLU A 293 1.17 6.63 -3.88
N VAL A 294 1.62 6.42 -2.64
CA VAL A 294 2.45 7.38 -1.91
C VAL A 294 3.90 6.91 -1.94
N CYS A 295 4.81 7.77 -2.39
CA CYS A 295 6.21 7.43 -2.48
C CYS A 295 7.11 8.40 -1.73
N LEU A 296 8.17 7.85 -1.14
CA LEU A 296 9.30 8.59 -0.61
C LEU A 296 10.53 8.33 -1.49
N LYS A 297 11.15 9.39 -2.01
CA LYS A 297 12.48 9.34 -2.61
C LYS A 297 13.47 10.03 -1.69
N VAL A 298 14.65 9.41 -1.53
CA VAL A 298 15.76 9.97 -0.74
C VAL A 298 17.01 10.08 -1.60
N GLU A 299 17.71 11.20 -1.48
CA GLU A 299 18.99 11.49 -2.14
C GLU A 299 20.05 11.79 -1.08
N THR A 300 21.28 11.34 -1.30
CA THR A 300 22.45 11.64 -0.47
C THR A 300 23.62 12.04 -1.37
N PRO A 301 24.70 12.64 -0.83
CA PRO A 301 25.91 12.93 -1.63
C PRO A 301 26.47 11.70 -2.35
N ASP A 302 26.40 10.53 -1.72
CA ASP A 302 26.86 9.25 -2.27
C ASP A 302 25.79 8.55 -3.15
N CYS A 303 24.56 9.05 -3.16
CA CYS A 303 23.42 8.54 -3.92
C CYS A 303 22.64 9.68 -4.59
N PRO A 304 23.24 10.37 -5.60
CA PRO A 304 22.66 11.58 -6.18
C PRO A 304 21.42 11.31 -7.06
N GLU A 305 21.29 10.09 -7.62
CA GLU A 305 20.07 9.71 -8.35
C GLU A 305 18.90 9.36 -7.41
N GLY A 306 19.22 9.05 -6.14
CA GLY A 306 18.30 8.67 -5.09
C GLY A 306 17.60 7.32 -5.28
N ILE A 307 17.03 6.80 -4.19
CA ILE A 307 16.17 5.61 -4.22
C ILE A 307 14.74 6.04 -3.87
N LYS A 308 13.76 5.39 -4.50
CA LYS A 308 12.33 5.63 -4.30
C LYS A 308 11.66 4.37 -3.75
N PHE A 309 10.82 4.55 -2.74
CA PHE A 309 9.96 3.51 -2.16
C PHE A 309 8.52 3.96 -2.13
N CYS A 310 7.59 3.09 -2.51
CA CYS A 310 6.17 3.41 -2.65
C CYS A 310 5.29 2.45 -1.83
N LYS A 311 4.19 2.96 -1.28
CA LYS A 311 3.10 2.19 -0.66
C LYS A 311 1.76 2.66 -1.20
N GLU A 312 0.82 1.73 -1.36
CA GLU A 312 -0.57 2.06 -1.69
C GLU A 312 -1.35 2.44 -0.42
N ILE A 313 -2.08 3.55 -0.48
CA ILE A 313 -2.92 4.09 0.58
C ILE A 313 -4.37 4.14 0.09
N THR A 314 -5.26 3.41 0.75
CA THR A 314 -6.69 3.47 0.49
C THR A 314 -7.37 4.48 1.40
N VAL A 315 -8.12 5.39 0.79
CA VAL A 315 -9.06 6.30 1.46
C VAL A 315 -10.45 5.75 1.23
N GLU A 316 -11.12 5.34 2.32
CA GLU A 316 -12.43 4.70 2.23
C GLU A 316 -13.51 5.68 1.78
N GLN A 317 -14.43 5.19 0.95
CA GLN A 317 -15.66 5.90 0.61
C GLN A 317 -16.60 5.84 1.80
N ILE A 318 -17.01 7.00 2.32
CA ILE A 318 -17.97 7.10 3.42
C ILE A 318 -19.26 7.67 2.85
N CYS A 319 -20.24 6.80 2.64
CA CYS A 319 -21.58 7.20 2.23
C CYS A 319 -22.64 6.52 3.10
N PRO A 320 -23.25 7.24 4.06
CA PRO A 320 -24.19 6.66 5.02
C PRO A 320 -25.40 6.04 4.30
N ASP A 321 -26.03 5.02 4.86
CA ASP A 321 -27.39 4.67 4.48
C ASP A 321 -28.33 5.77 4.96
N LEU A 322 -29.12 6.33 4.06
CA LEU A 322 -30.11 7.35 4.38
C LEU A 322 -31.45 6.69 4.70
N LEU A 323 -32.17 7.22 5.69
CA LEU A 323 -33.47 6.73 6.11
C LEU A 323 -34.29 7.86 6.71
N PHE A 324 -35.60 7.84 6.49
CA PHE A 324 -36.56 8.65 7.22
C PHE A 324 -37.87 7.88 7.43
N GLU A 325 -38.63 8.30 8.43
CA GLU A 325 -40.03 7.88 8.65
C GLU A 325 -40.95 9.10 8.53
N PHE A 326 -42.25 8.85 8.40
CA PHE A 326 -43.23 9.93 8.29
C PHE A 326 -44.54 9.60 9.00
N VAL A 327 -45.23 10.65 9.45
CA VAL A 327 -46.55 10.58 10.07
C VAL A 327 -47.41 11.71 9.52
N GLN A 328 -48.65 11.38 9.14
CA GLN A 328 -49.67 12.37 8.78
C GLN A 328 -50.32 12.92 10.06
N GLU A 329 -50.52 14.23 10.11
CA GLU A 329 -51.36 14.82 11.15
C GLU A 329 -52.83 14.41 10.92
N PRO A 330 -53.52 13.82 11.92
CA PRO A 330 -54.86 13.27 11.71
C PRO A 330 -55.87 14.30 11.23
N GLY A 331 -56.54 14.00 10.10
CA GLY A 331 -57.58 14.85 9.53
C GLY A 331 -57.07 16.04 8.73
N THR A 332 -55.76 16.15 8.50
CA THR A 332 -55.14 17.18 7.64
C THR A 332 -54.33 16.54 6.52
N LEU A 333 -53.89 17.36 5.57
CA LEU A 333 -52.96 16.96 4.51
C LEU A 333 -51.48 17.21 4.90
N GLU A 334 -51.21 17.50 6.17
CA GLU A 334 -49.87 17.83 6.67
C GLU A 334 -49.14 16.57 7.14
N TYR A 335 -47.89 16.44 6.70
CA TYR A 335 -47.00 15.34 7.03
C TYR A 335 -45.73 15.85 7.71
N VAL A 336 -45.31 15.14 8.75
CA VAL A 336 -44.01 15.31 9.39
C VAL A 336 -43.11 14.16 8.96
N PHE A 337 -42.06 14.46 8.21
CA PHE A 337 -40.99 13.53 7.88
C PHE A 337 -39.87 13.72 8.88
N THR A 338 -39.30 12.63 9.40
CA THR A 338 -38.19 12.65 10.35
C THR A 338 -37.08 11.76 9.85
N ALA A 339 -35.93 12.35 9.55
CA ALA A 339 -34.75 11.61 9.14
C ALA A 339 -34.04 10.98 10.35
N GLU A 340 -33.68 9.70 10.23
CA GLU A 340 -33.00 8.96 11.30
C GLU A 340 -31.99 7.99 10.69
N PHE A 341 -30.71 8.37 10.68
CA PHE A 341 -29.62 7.53 10.19
C PHE A 341 -28.30 7.81 10.92
N ALA A 342 -27.30 6.96 10.70
CA ALA A 342 -26.01 7.05 11.37
C ALA A 342 -25.31 8.38 11.07
N ASP A 343 -24.70 8.97 12.10
CA ASP A 343 -23.92 10.22 12.00
C ASP A 343 -24.70 11.44 11.48
N ILE A 344 -26.05 11.41 11.52
CA ILE A 344 -26.90 12.51 11.05
C ILE A 344 -26.52 13.90 11.62
N GLY A 345 -25.99 13.94 12.86
CA GLY A 345 -25.51 15.16 13.50
C GLY A 345 -24.23 15.78 12.91
N SER A 346 -23.54 15.10 11.98
CA SER A 346 -22.38 15.64 11.25
C SER A 346 -22.61 15.73 9.73
N ILE A 347 -23.74 15.20 9.24
CA ILE A 347 -24.03 15.03 7.82
C ILE A 347 -25.09 16.05 7.38
N ARG A 348 -24.78 16.83 6.34
CA ARG A 348 -25.75 17.70 5.67
C ARG A 348 -26.44 16.94 4.53
N TYR A 349 -27.76 17.06 4.41
CA TYR A 349 -28.55 16.46 3.34
C TYR A 349 -29.64 17.41 2.87
N GLN A 350 -30.40 17.00 1.85
CA GLN A 350 -31.43 17.79 1.21
C GLN A 350 -32.72 16.98 1.14
N TRP A 351 -33.85 17.62 1.42
CA TRP A 351 -35.18 17.07 1.21
C TRP A 351 -35.71 17.41 -0.18
N PHE A 352 -36.36 16.44 -0.81
CA PHE A 352 -37.03 16.60 -2.10
C PHE A 352 -38.45 16.04 -2.03
N VAL A 353 -39.38 16.70 -2.71
CA VAL A 353 -40.75 16.23 -2.94
C VAL A 353 -41.02 16.35 -4.43
N ASP A 354 -41.39 15.24 -5.08
CA ASP A 354 -41.62 15.12 -6.53
C ASP A 354 -40.47 15.68 -7.38
N GLY A 355 -39.23 15.40 -6.93
CA GLY A 355 -38.00 15.88 -7.56
C GLY A 355 -37.67 17.36 -7.34
N GLN A 356 -38.53 18.12 -6.65
CA GLN A 356 -38.25 19.50 -6.27
C GLN A 356 -37.55 19.54 -4.91
N GLN A 357 -36.39 20.22 -4.84
CA GLN A 357 -35.71 20.46 -3.58
C GLN A 357 -36.56 21.39 -2.69
N ILE A 358 -36.87 20.95 -1.48
CA ILE A 358 -37.65 21.72 -0.51
C ILE A 358 -36.73 22.45 0.45
N GLU A 359 -35.81 21.74 1.10
CA GLU A 359 -34.88 22.35 2.05
C GLU A 359 -33.55 21.61 2.20
N LEU A 360 -32.61 22.27 2.88
CA LEU A 360 -31.31 21.75 3.30
C LEU A 360 -31.36 21.50 4.80
N ASP A 361 -30.96 20.31 5.23
CA ASP A 361 -31.09 19.87 6.62
C ASP A 361 -29.85 19.05 7.06
N GLY A 362 -29.85 18.56 8.30
CA GLY A 362 -28.80 17.75 8.91
C GLY A 362 -27.65 18.53 9.52
N GLY A 363 -26.72 17.82 10.17
CA GLY A 363 -25.52 18.34 10.84
C GLY A 363 -25.77 19.01 12.20
N PRO A 364 -24.79 19.73 12.78
CA PRO A 364 -24.88 20.15 14.18
C PRO A 364 -26.02 21.15 14.41
N GLY A 365 -27.01 20.76 15.23
CA GLY A 365 -28.13 21.60 15.64
C GLY A 365 -29.34 21.61 14.68
N ALA A 366 -29.37 20.75 13.67
CA ALA A 366 -30.54 20.53 12.83
C ALA A 366 -31.66 19.77 13.58
N ASP A 367 -32.92 20.05 13.23
CA ASP A 367 -34.09 19.33 13.75
C ASP A 367 -34.32 17.99 13.04
N ASN A 368 -33.79 17.82 11.81
CA ASN A 368 -33.91 16.61 11.00
C ASN A 368 -35.37 16.29 10.63
N GLN A 369 -36.19 17.32 10.50
CA GLN A 369 -37.62 17.21 10.25
C GLN A 369 -38.04 18.09 9.10
N LEU A 370 -38.81 17.52 8.17
CA LEU A 370 -39.51 18.26 7.13
C LEU A 370 -41.00 18.26 7.45
N LEU A 371 -41.60 19.46 7.50
CA LEU A 371 -43.05 19.65 7.55
C LEU A 371 -43.56 20.00 6.14
N GLN A 372 -44.45 19.17 5.60
CA GLN A 372 -44.94 19.36 4.23
C GLN A 372 -46.42 19.01 4.11
N THR A 373 -47.20 19.91 3.50
CA THR A 373 -48.56 19.61 3.02
C THR A 373 -48.48 18.95 1.65
N LEU A 374 -49.17 17.81 1.49
CA LEU A 374 -49.23 17.06 0.24
C LEU A 374 -50.68 16.98 -0.25
N ASP A 375 -50.92 17.30 -1.52
CA ASP A 375 -52.25 17.20 -2.11
C ASP A 375 -52.67 15.70 -2.25
N PRO A 376 -53.97 15.39 -2.40
CA PRO A 376 -54.39 14.00 -2.63
C PRO A 376 -53.76 13.43 -3.91
N GLY A 377 -53.15 12.25 -3.80
CA GLY A 377 -52.41 11.65 -4.90
C GLY A 377 -51.19 10.84 -4.44
N MET A 378 -50.33 10.49 -5.39
CA MET A 378 -49.07 9.81 -5.12
C MET A 378 -47.93 10.83 -5.23
N HIS A 379 -47.14 10.92 -4.15
CA HIS A 379 -45.98 11.80 -4.05
C HIS A 379 -44.72 10.99 -3.77
N GLU A 380 -43.59 11.39 -4.35
CA GLU A 380 -42.28 10.83 -4.04
C GLU A 380 -41.51 11.77 -3.11
N VAL A 381 -41.14 11.30 -1.93
CA VAL A 381 -40.36 12.08 -0.96
C VAL A 381 -38.97 11.46 -0.81
N CYS A 382 -37.93 12.26 -0.98
CA CYS A 382 -36.55 11.80 -0.94
C CYS A 382 -35.67 12.62 0.00
N ILE A 383 -34.65 11.98 0.55
CA ILE A 383 -33.47 12.66 1.12
C ILE A 383 -32.23 12.32 0.32
N LYS A 384 -31.37 13.32 0.09
CA LYS A 384 -30.13 13.16 -0.68
C LYS A 384 -28.94 13.76 0.04
N HIS A 385 -27.83 13.01 0.08
CA HIS A 385 -26.55 13.44 0.62
C HIS A 385 -25.46 13.37 -0.45
N THR A 386 -24.63 14.40 -0.53
CA THR A 386 -23.40 14.44 -1.36
C THR A 386 -22.26 15.02 -0.53
N SER A 387 -21.08 14.42 -0.61
CA SER A 387 -19.87 14.94 0.04
C SER A 387 -18.62 14.56 -0.75
N PRO A 388 -17.42 15.12 -0.44
CA PRO A 388 -16.17 14.67 -1.04
C PRO A 388 -15.90 13.17 -0.86
N LEU A 389 -16.47 12.55 0.18
CA LEU A 389 -16.39 11.11 0.46
C LEU A 389 -17.54 10.29 -0.11
N CYS A 390 -18.60 10.96 -0.59
CA CYS A 390 -19.68 10.37 -1.35
C CYS A 390 -19.96 11.24 -2.59
N PRO A 391 -19.04 11.23 -3.58
CA PRO A 391 -19.10 12.16 -4.71
C PRO A 391 -20.29 11.89 -5.64
N ASP A 392 -20.67 10.62 -5.81
CA ASP A 392 -21.86 10.22 -6.57
C ASP A 392 -23.18 10.51 -5.82
N GLY A 393 -23.06 10.86 -4.54
CA GLY A 393 -24.17 11.02 -3.62
C GLY A 393 -24.89 9.73 -3.31
N LYS A 394 -25.81 9.82 -2.36
CA LYS A 394 -26.80 8.77 -2.10
C LYS A 394 -28.14 9.40 -1.84
N GLU A 395 -29.17 8.67 -2.22
CA GLU A 395 -30.55 9.09 -2.17
C GLU A 395 -31.38 7.95 -1.59
N PHE A 396 -32.38 8.32 -0.78
CA PHE A 396 -33.38 7.40 -0.26
C PHE A 396 -34.75 8.05 -0.45
N CYS A 397 -35.65 7.34 -1.13
CA CYS A 397 -36.99 7.81 -1.48
C CYS A 397 -38.06 6.88 -0.92
N LYS A 398 -39.22 7.43 -0.53
CA LYS A 398 -40.46 6.70 -0.25
C LYS A 398 -41.60 7.31 -1.06
N GLU A 399 -42.45 6.45 -1.62
CA GLU A 399 -43.74 6.85 -2.19
C GLU A 399 -44.77 7.02 -1.06
N VAL A 400 -45.49 8.14 -1.08
CA VAL A 400 -46.53 8.49 -0.13
C VAL A 400 -47.85 8.60 -0.91
N LEU A 401 -48.79 7.72 -0.60
CA LEU A 401 -50.17 7.83 -1.09
C LEU A 401 -50.98 8.66 -0.09
N VAL A 402 -51.47 9.80 -0.56
CA VAL A 402 -52.31 10.73 0.19
C VAL A 402 -53.75 10.52 -0.25
N GLU A 403 -54.55 9.94 0.65
CA GLU A 403 -55.98 9.74 0.41
C GLU A 403 -56.73 11.09 0.50
N PRO A 404 -57.75 11.31 -0.35
CA PRO A 404 -58.56 12.53 -0.27
C PRO A 404 -59.36 12.58 1.04
N ILE A 405 -59.45 13.78 1.61
CA ILE A 405 -60.25 14.08 2.79
C ILE A 405 -61.51 14.81 2.31
N CYS A 406 -62.60 14.06 2.20
CA CYS A 406 -63.89 14.54 1.70
C CYS A 406 -64.88 14.82 2.85
N PRO A 407 -65.72 15.85 2.74
CA PRO A 407 -66.79 16.09 3.71
C PRO A 407 -67.86 15.00 3.65
N ASP A 408 -68.43 14.65 4.80
CA ASP A 408 -69.50 13.65 4.90
C ASP A 408 -70.87 14.30 4.66
N LEU A 409 -71.27 14.38 3.38
CA LEU A 409 -72.47 15.08 2.96
C LEU A 409 -73.76 14.35 3.38
N PHE A 410 -74.74 15.11 3.88
CA PHE A 410 -76.13 14.66 3.99
C PHE A 410 -77.12 15.83 4.08
N PHE A 411 -78.39 15.55 3.81
CA PHE A 411 -79.51 16.49 3.98
C PHE A 411 -80.76 15.80 4.53
N THR A 412 -81.66 16.61 5.08
CA THR A 412 -83.01 16.21 5.48
C THR A 412 -84.05 16.82 4.54
N VAL A 413 -85.27 16.27 4.52
CA VAL A 413 -86.35 16.69 3.62
C VAL A 413 -87.66 16.89 4.40
N GLU A 414 -88.36 17.99 4.12
CA GLU A 414 -89.67 18.31 4.68
C GLU A 414 -90.65 18.72 3.57
N GLN A 415 -91.84 18.10 3.56
CA GLN A 415 -92.91 18.44 2.63
C GLN A 415 -93.82 19.54 3.19
N GLU A 416 -94.17 20.53 2.38
CA GLU A 416 -95.11 21.58 2.77
C GLU A 416 -96.57 21.09 2.72
N GLY A 417 -97.04 20.51 3.83
CA GLY A 417 -98.41 20.00 3.94
C GLY A 417 -98.72 18.93 2.89
N ASP A 418 -99.87 19.04 2.22
CA ASP A 418 -100.29 18.15 1.13
C ASP A 418 -100.01 18.75 -0.27
N THR A 419 -98.98 19.60 -0.39
CA THR A 419 -98.58 20.22 -1.67
C THR A 419 -97.39 19.47 -2.28
N PRO A 420 -97.12 19.62 -3.60
CA PRO A 420 -95.92 19.04 -4.20
C PRO A 420 -94.66 19.89 -3.97
N SER A 421 -94.63 20.72 -2.93
CA SER A 421 -93.50 21.59 -2.56
C SER A 421 -92.71 21.00 -1.40
N TYR A 422 -91.38 21.02 -1.50
CA TYR A 422 -90.45 20.45 -0.51
C TYR A 422 -89.34 21.43 -0.18
N ASN A 423 -88.92 21.40 1.09
CA ASN A 423 -87.71 22.06 1.58
C ASN A 423 -86.66 20.97 1.89
N PHE A 424 -85.44 21.16 1.41
CA PHE A 424 -84.30 20.30 1.70
C PHE A 424 -83.30 21.09 2.53
N PHE A 425 -82.80 20.52 3.63
CA PHE A 425 -81.89 21.18 4.55
C PHE A 425 -80.59 20.40 4.64
N ALA A 426 -79.48 20.99 4.21
CA ALA A 426 -78.16 20.40 4.39
C ALA A 426 -77.68 20.62 5.83
N GLU A 427 -77.22 19.55 6.50
CA GLU A 427 -76.95 19.56 7.94
C GLU A 427 -75.62 18.88 8.32
N PHE A 428 -74.65 18.84 7.41
CA PHE A 428 -73.40 18.10 7.61
C PHE A 428 -72.30 18.88 8.37
N PRO A 429 -71.28 18.18 8.93
CA PRO A 429 -70.18 18.84 9.65
C PRO A 429 -69.43 19.86 8.80
N ASP A 430 -69.00 20.96 9.42
CA ASP A 430 -68.21 22.03 8.77
C ASP A 430 -68.87 22.68 7.54
N ILE A 431 -70.20 22.57 7.40
CA ILE A 431 -70.97 23.14 6.28
C ILE A 431 -70.70 24.64 6.02
N ALA A 432 -70.36 25.42 7.05
CA ALA A 432 -70.00 26.83 6.91
C ALA A 432 -68.72 27.10 6.09
N ASN A 433 -67.88 26.08 5.91
CA ASN A 433 -66.61 26.14 5.16
C ASN A 433 -66.65 25.32 3.85
N VAL A 434 -67.79 24.69 3.54
CA VAL A 434 -67.95 23.84 2.35
C VAL A 434 -68.97 24.48 1.44
N THR A 435 -68.57 24.77 0.19
CA THR A 435 -69.49 25.13 -0.89
C THR A 435 -69.92 23.86 -1.62
N TYR A 436 -71.22 23.71 -1.88
CA TYR A 436 -71.76 22.51 -2.54
C TYR A 436 -72.91 22.89 -3.49
N GLU A 437 -73.28 21.98 -4.36
CA GLU A 437 -74.33 22.18 -5.36
C GLU A 437 -75.54 21.31 -5.02
N TRP A 438 -76.74 21.87 -5.12
CA TRP A 438 -77.98 21.10 -5.16
C TRP A 438 -78.25 20.61 -6.57
N VAL A 439 -78.50 19.32 -6.72
CA VAL A 439 -78.70 18.66 -8.01
C VAL A 439 -79.98 17.85 -7.98
N ILE A 440 -80.82 17.98 -9.01
CA ILE A 440 -82.03 17.17 -9.19
C ILE A 440 -81.95 16.47 -10.55
N ASN A 441 -81.99 15.13 -10.58
CA ASN A 441 -81.88 14.34 -11.81
C ASN A 441 -80.69 14.73 -12.70
N ASN A 442 -79.52 14.98 -12.08
CA ASN A 442 -78.28 15.48 -12.69
C ASN A 442 -78.30 16.95 -13.19
N ASP A 443 -79.40 17.67 -13.04
CA ASP A 443 -79.44 19.10 -13.32
C ASP A 443 -79.07 19.89 -12.06
N ILE A 444 -78.04 20.74 -12.16
CA ILE A 444 -77.67 21.67 -11.09
C ILE A 444 -78.80 22.69 -10.94
N ILE A 445 -79.33 22.81 -9.73
CA ILE A 445 -80.41 23.74 -9.41
C ILE A 445 -79.82 25.04 -8.87
N GLU A 446 -78.92 24.94 -7.89
CA GLU A 446 -78.21 26.09 -7.31
C GLU A 446 -76.93 25.68 -6.60
N ASP A 447 -76.04 26.66 -6.42
CA ASP A 447 -74.86 26.60 -5.56
C ASP A 447 -75.21 27.11 -4.16
N ASP A 448 -74.78 26.42 -3.12
CA ASP A 448 -75.11 26.70 -1.73
C ASP A 448 -73.89 26.42 -0.82
N GLY A 449 -74.04 26.64 0.49
CA GLY A 449 -72.98 26.47 1.48
C GLY A 449 -72.01 27.66 1.62
N GLY A 450 -70.92 27.43 2.36
CA GLY A 450 -69.96 28.48 2.71
C GLY A 450 -70.53 29.54 3.67
N SER A 451 -69.91 30.73 3.71
CA SER A 451 -70.28 31.79 4.66
C SER A 451 -71.57 32.55 4.31
N ASN A 452 -72.12 32.34 3.11
CA ASN A 452 -73.29 33.07 2.60
C ASN A 452 -74.45 32.17 2.12
N GLY A 453 -74.29 30.84 2.16
CA GLY A 453 -75.36 29.89 1.84
C GLY A 453 -76.43 29.85 2.93
N ASP A 454 -77.69 29.68 2.55
CA ASP A 454 -78.80 29.45 3.49
C ASP A 454 -79.00 27.96 3.82
N ASN A 455 -78.19 27.10 3.19
CA ASN A 455 -78.17 25.65 3.34
C ASN A 455 -79.52 24.98 3.05
N THR A 456 -80.38 25.63 2.28
CA THR A 456 -81.77 25.24 2.10
C THR A 456 -82.19 25.34 0.63
N LEU A 457 -82.65 24.23 0.05
CA LEU A 457 -83.29 24.25 -1.26
C LEU A 457 -84.82 24.15 -1.11
N PHE A 458 -85.54 25.08 -1.71
CA PHE A 458 -86.99 24.94 -1.93
C PHE A 458 -87.28 24.55 -3.38
N PHE A 459 -88.03 23.46 -3.58
CA PHE A 459 -88.41 23.02 -4.93
C PHE A 459 -89.84 22.49 -5.01
N GLN A 460 -90.56 22.83 -6.09
CA GLN A 460 -91.90 22.34 -6.37
C GLN A 460 -91.87 21.34 -7.53
N PHE A 461 -92.31 20.12 -7.27
CA PHE A 461 -92.25 19.02 -8.23
C PHE A 461 -93.56 18.80 -8.99
N SER A 462 -93.47 18.14 -10.15
CA SER A 462 -94.62 17.44 -10.75
C SER A 462 -94.64 15.98 -10.26
N PRO A 463 -95.78 15.26 -10.31
CA PRO A 463 -95.81 13.85 -9.95
C PRO A 463 -94.76 13.03 -10.72
N GLY A 464 -94.00 12.20 -10.01
CA GLY A 464 -92.85 11.49 -10.57
C GLY A 464 -91.84 11.05 -9.51
N THR A 465 -90.74 10.45 -9.98
CA THR A 465 -89.59 10.07 -9.15
C THR A 465 -88.42 10.98 -9.49
N TYR A 466 -87.76 11.51 -8.46
CA TYR A 466 -86.63 12.41 -8.59
C TYR A 466 -85.48 11.92 -7.72
N GLU A 467 -84.26 12.05 -8.20
CA GLU A 467 -83.04 11.88 -7.43
C GLU A 467 -82.52 13.26 -7.03
N ILE A 468 -82.45 13.53 -5.73
CA ILE A 468 -81.97 14.79 -5.19
C ILE A 468 -80.61 14.51 -4.57
N CYS A 469 -79.60 15.26 -5.00
CA CYS A 469 -78.25 15.14 -4.49
C CYS A 469 -77.72 16.48 -4.00
N ILE A 470 -76.80 16.42 -3.05
CA ILE A 470 -75.81 17.46 -2.82
C ILE A 470 -74.45 16.92 -3.22
N ARG A 471 -73.64 17.73 -3.90
CA ARG A 471 -72.27 17.35 -4.27
C ARG A 471 -71.29 18.50 -4.06
N THR A 472 -70.04 18.17 -3.76
CA THR A 472 -68.98 19.16 -3.58
C THR A 472 -67.65 18.62 -4.09
N GLU A 473 -66.79 19.53 -4.55
CA GLU A 473 -65.38 19.31 -4.88
C GLU A 473 -64.57 20.31 -4.05
N THR A 474 -63.56 19.82 -3.32
CA THR A 474 -62.69 20.66 -2.48
C THR A 474 -61.22 20.41 -2.82
N PRO A 475 -60.28 21.30 -2.47
CA PRO A 475 -58.85 21.02 -2.66
C PRO A 475 -58.38 19.72 -1.98
N THR A 476 -59.01 19.34 -0.86
CA THR A 476 -58.73 18.08 -0.15
C THR A 476 -59.52 16.88 -0.70
N CYS A 477 -60.49 17.10 -1.58
CA CYS A 477 -61.34 16.10 -2.22
C CYS A 477 -61.54 16.45 -3.70
N PRO A 478 -60.48 16.33 -4.52
CA PRO A 478 -60.47 16.87 -5.89
C PRO A 478 -61.37 16.11 -6.86
N GLU A 479 -61.64 14.82 -6.62
CA GLU A 479 -62.59 14.02 -7.42
C GLU A 479 -64.06 14.25 -6.99
N GLY A 480 -64.26 15.04 -5.94
CA GLY A 480 -65.56 15.33 -5.38
C GLY A 480 -66.24 14.17 -4.65
N ILE A 481 -67.31 14.51 -3.94
CA ILE A 481 -68.20 13.56 -3.29
C ILE A 481 -69.65 14.01 -3.45
N GLN A 482 -70.58 13.04 -3.47
CA GLN A 482 -72.01 13.32 -3.55
C GLN A 482 -72.81 12.44 -2.60
N TYR A 483 -73.92 12.99 -2.11
CA TYR A 483 -74.93 12.28 -1.33
C TYR A 483 -76.30 12.49 -1.97
N CYS A 484 -77.02 11.40 -2.22
CA CYS A 484 -78.29 11.41 -2.93
C CYS A 484 -79.42 10.71 -2.15
N GLN A 485 -80.65 11.21 -2.28
CA GLN A 485 -81.88 10.55 -1.84
C GLN A 485 -82.91 10.53 -2.98
N GLU A 486 -83.69 9.45 -3.06
CA GLU A 486 -84.81 9.33 -3.99
C GLU A 486 -86.10 9.90 -3.35
N LEU A 487 -86.81 10.75 -4.08
CA LEU A 487 -88.11 11.30 -3.69
C LEU A 487 -89.19 10.89 -4.70
N ILE A 488 -90.31 10.38 -4.18
CA ILE A 488 -91.49 10.02 -4.97
C ILE A 488 -92.61 11.01 -4.65
N VAL A 489 -93.04 11.76 -5.66
CA VAL A 489 -94.13 12.75 -5.57
C VAL A 489 -95.36 12.16 -6.25
N GLN A 490 -96.47 12.08 -5.52
CA GLN A 490 -97.72 11.43 -5.96
C GLN A 490 -98.69 12.37 -6.68
#